data_AF-A0A2G6HHC6-F1
#
_entry.id   AF-A0A2G6HHC6-F1
#
_cell.length_a   1.000
_cell.length_b   1.000
_cell.length_c   1.000
_cell.angle_alpha   90.00
_cell.angle_beta   90.00
_cell.angle_gamma   90.00
#
_symmetry.space_group_name_H-M   'P 1'
#
loop_
_entity.id
_entity.type
_entity.pdbx_description
1 polymer ?
#
loop_
_entity_poly.entity_id
_entity_poly.type
_entity_poly.pdbx_seq_one_letter_code
_entity_poly.pdbx_strand_id
1 'polypeptide(L)'
;MTLKWTRCEGMMIGRGLDPHAVVDELRRRGLLTEIEWFDSTPHLIGMTFAQTEDRAACIKKGGTQPEPGPQLKELTESLAQLFTAEVRISHFSADHYGQGSPAIGTPTAAADKVPEPQRIVEIGSTPATSVPLLAVLENVDMADIELPGQGNMRAILAQIPPERPGWNFGELPLVTLTFSDSQFQTLLVTDDHLEHTVSHNWSMNREFIAGKADRHTLSDEVQNLVGSNSELKQIAQAVPGANVGAFVQAGLTHTDLPSRVTAACTALGLPVSVADFLLGTRPLDEVPEAELHPARGVHKAIGRTVDLLLEDTDSLASPAWASYQAFAADNPWIFRVWASVEASLGATLLTLAVRARKPRSTWMKVGGVAGALMIVDAIAELSLASYARRKGMRRQAGKLP
;
A
#
# COMPACT_ATOMS: atom_id res chain seq x y z
N MET A 1 1.15 -36.51 -11.91
CA MET A 1 1.66 -35.48 -10.97
C MET A 1 1.06 -34.16 -11.40
N THR A 2 0.28 -33.52 -10.54
CA THR A 2 -0.28 -32.20 -10.82
C THR A 2 0.84 -31.17 -10.69
N LEU A 3 1.06 -30.34 -11.73
CA LEU A 3 2.06 -29.27 -11.66
C LEU A 3 1.67 -28.31 -10.53
N LYS A 4 2.63 -27.97 -9.66
CA LYS A 4 2.43 -26.99 -8.61
C LYS A 4 2.76 -25.60 -9.16
N TRP A 5 1.74 -24.74 -9.19
CA TRP A 5 1.88 -23.34 -9.57
C TRP A 5 2.12 -22.48 -8.33
N THR A 6 3.01 -21.49 -8.45
CA THR A 6 3.21 -20.46 -7.43
C THR A 6 3.11 -19.08 -8.06
N ARG A 7 2.63 -18.11 -7.30
CA ARG A 7 2.60 -16.70 -7.70
C ARG A 7 4.02 -16.12 -7.61
N CYS A 8 4.41 -15.30 -8.57
CA CYS A 8 5.60 -14.47 -8.47
C CYS A 8 5.36 -13.07 -9.04
N GLU A 9 5.96 -12.08 -8.39
CA GLU A 9 5.84 -10.69 -8.77
C GLU A 9 6.91 -10.28 -9.80
N GLY A 10 6.58 -9.26 -10.57
CA GLY A 10 7.41 -8.66 -11.58
C GLY A 10 7.16 -7.17 -11.71
N MET A 11 8.12 -6.49 -12.31
CA MET A 11 8.13 -5.04 -12.47
C MET A 11 8.78 -4.68 -13.79
N MET A 12 8.25 -3.67 -14.46
CA MET A 12 8.82 -3.11 -15.69
C MET A 12 8.90 -1.59 -15.56
N ILE A 13 10.08 -1.03 -15.84
CA ILE A 13 10.36 0.40 -15.76
C ILE A 13 10.93 0.89 -17.09
N GLY A 14 10.30 1.89 -17.70
CA GLY A 14 10.75 2.43 -18.99
C GLY A 14 10.02 3.71 -19.41
N ARG A 15 10.75 4.69 -19.94
CA ARG A 15 10.24 6.06 -20.22
C ARG A 15 9.09 6.12 -21.23
N GLY A 16 9.07 5.21 -22.19
CA GLY A 16 8.09 5.16 -23.27
C GLY A 16 7.17 3.95 -23.17
N LEU A 17 7.01 3.37 -21.96
CA LEU A 17 6.09 2.26 -21.79
C LEU A 17 4.67 2.73 -22.06
N ASP A 18 4.03 1.99 -22.95
CA ASP A 18 2.59 1.97 -23.11
C ASP A 18 2.07 0.69 -22.43
N PRO A 19 1.36 0.80 -21.29
CA PRO A 19 0.79 -0.35 -20.60
C PRO A 19 -0.06 -1.24 -21.52
N HIS A 20 -0.80 -0.67 -22.47
CA HIS A 20 -1.62 -1.45 -23.39
C HIS A 20 -0.77 -2.24 -24.39
N ALA A 21 0.36 -1.70 -24.85
CA ALA A 21 1.30 -2.46 -25.67
C ALA A 21 1.92 -3.63 -24.90
N VAL A 22 2.19 -3.45 -23.59
CA VAL A 22 2.65 -4.53 -22.71
C VAL A 22 1.56 -5.60 -22.57
N VAL A 23 0.30 -5.22 -22.33
CA VAL A 23 -0.85 -6.15 -22.31
C VAL A 23 -0.90 -6.99 -23.58
N ASP A 24 -0.88 -6.33 -24.74
CA ASP A 24 -1.02 -7.01 -26.03
C ASP A 24 0.11 -7.98 -26.30
N GLU A 25 1.34 -7.63 -25.90
CA GLU A 25 2.49 -8.51 -26.03
C GLU A 25 2.38 -9.73 -25.11
N LEU A 26 2.00 -9.55 -23.85
CA LEU A 26 1.81 -10.66 -22.90
C LEU A 26 0.68 -11.59 -23.36
N ARG A 27 -0.42 -11.03 -23.87
CA ARG A 27 -1.54 -11.76 -24.48
C ARG A 27 -1.11 -12.52 -25.73
N ARG A 28 -0.31 -11.90 -26.61
CA ARG A 28 0.24 -12.55 -27.82
C ARG A 28 1.12 -13.75 -27.49
N ARG A 29 1.91 -13.65 -26.41
CA ARG A 29 2.72 -14.75 -25.85
C ARG A 29 1.86 -15.83 -25.18
N GLY A 30 0.63 -15.50 -24.80
CA GLY A 30 -0.33 -16.42 -24.20
C GLY A 30 -0.12 -16.61 -22.70
N LEU A 31 0.51 -15.64 -22.04
CA LEU A 31 0.82 -15.69 -20.62
C LEU A 31 -0.43 -15.53 -19.76
N LEU A 32 -0.51 -16.30 -18.67
CA LEU A 32 -1.46 -16.07 -17.59
C LEU A 32 -0.82 -15.09 -16.60
N THR A 33 -1.32 -13.86 -16.56
CA THR A 33 -0.73 -12.77 -15.77
C THR A 33 -1.76 -11.69 -15.48
N GLU A 34 -1.56 -10.93 -14.41
CA GLU A 34 -2.26 -9.68 -14.15
C GLU A 34 -1.23 -8.56 -14.19
N ILE A 35 -1.59 -7.42 -14.80
CA ILE A 35 -0.75 -6.24 -14.78
C ILE A 35 -1.46 -5.07 -14.11
N GLU A 36 -0.71 -4.20 -13.47
CA GLU A 36 -1.22 -3.00 -12.81
C GLU A 36 -0.33 -1.77 -13.06
N TRP A 37 -0.96 -0.60 -13.21
CA TRP A 37 -0.27 0.67 -13.44
C TRP A 37 -1.13 1.86 -13.00
N PHE A 38 -0.50 3.03 -12.82
CA PHE A 38 -1.22 4.31 -12.72
C PHE A 38 -1.12 5.07 -14.03
N ASP A 39 -2.18 5.78 -14.41
CA ASP A 39 -2.15 6.67 -15.58
C ASP A 39 -1.20 7.86 -15.41
N SER A 40 -0.88 8.24 -14.17
CA SER A 40 0.10 9.28 -13.85
C SER A 40 1.54 8.80 -13.99
N THR A 41 1.80 7.49 -13.86
CA THR A 41 3.13 6.89 -13.96
C THR A 41 3.13 5.66 -14.87
N PRO A 42 2.74 5.78 -16.15
CA PRO A 42 2.63 4.64 -17.08
C PRO A 42 4.00 3.99 -17.38
N HIS A 43 5.09 4.66 -17.01
CA HIS A 43 6.46 4.17 -17.09
C HIS A 43 6.84 3.18 -15.97
N LEU A 44 5.92 2.88 -15.04
CA LEU A 44 6.05 1.89 -13.97
C LEU A 44 4.88 0.90 -14.05
N ILE A 45 5.17 -0.36 -14.34
CA ILE A 45 4.18 -1.42 -14.47
C ILE A 45 4.50 -2.53 -13.47
N GLY A 46 3.53 -2.86 -12.61
CA GLY A 46 3.52 -4.06 -11.79
C GLY A 46 2.96 -5.23 -12.59
N MET A 47 3.52 -6.42 -12.40
CA MET A 47 3.06 -7.64 -13.07
C MET A 47 3.07 -8.80 -12.09
N THR A 48 2.05 -9.63 -12.17
CA THR A 48 1.99 -10.88 -11.41
C THR A 48 1.92 -12.05 -12.38
N PHE A 49 2.76 -13.05 -12.15
CA PHE A 49 2.80 -14.28 -12.94
C PHE A 49 2.49 -15.50 -12.08
N ALA A 50 1.89 -16.51 -12.69
CA ALA A 50 1.92 -17.87 -12.18
C ALA A 50 3.14 -18.58 -12.77
N GLN A 51 3.89 -19.31 -11.95
CA GLN A 51 5.10 -20.01 -12.38
C GLN A 51 5.18 -21.45 -11.88
N THR A 52 5.91 -22.27 -12.61
CA THR A 52 6.33 -23.61 -12.17
C THR A 52 7.72 -23.89 -12.74
N GLU A 53 8.66 -24.36 -11.92
CA GLU A 53 10.04 -24.66 -12.34
C GLU A 53 10.68 -23.54 -13.20
N ASP A 54 10.59 -22.29 -12.73
CA ASP A 54 11.05 -21.07 -13.42
C ASP A 54 10.44 -20.83 -14.82
N ARG A 55 9.27 -21.42 -15.11
CA ARG A 55 8.50 -21.16 -16.32
C ARG A 55 7.21 -20.43 -16.02
N ALA A 56 6.92 -19.40 -16.80
CA ALA A 56 5.65 -18.69 -16.72
C ALA A 56 4.50 -19.58 -17.21
N ALA A 57 3.35 -19.51 -16.53
CA ALA A 57 2.12 -20.15 -16.97
C ALA A 57 1.64 -19.53 -18.29
N CYS A 58 1.22 -20.38 -19.21
CA CYS A 58 0.52 -19.98 -20.42
C CYS A 58 -0.79 -20.75 -20.55
N ILE A 59 -1.79 -20.15 -21.17
CA ILE A 59 -3.02 -20.85 -21.55
C ILE A 59 -3.17 -20.75 -23.07
N LYS A 60 -3.30 -21.91 -23.71
CA LYS A 60 -3.50 -22.01 -25.17
C LYS A 60 -4.92 -21.62 -25.56
N LYS A 61 -5.13 -21.34 -26.84
CA LYS A 61 -6.45 -21.05 -27.38
C LYS A 61 -7.38 -22.25 -27.15
N GLY A 62 -8.52 -22.00 -26.50
CA GLY A 62 -9.49 -23.04 -26.12
C GLY A 62 -9.09 -23.91 -24.92
N GLY A 63 -7.95 -23.63 -24.28
CA GLY A 63 -7.54 -24.28 -23.04
C GLY A 63 -8.20 -23.65 -21.82
N THR A 64 -8.35 -24.44 -20.75
CA THR A 64 -8.91 -23.99 -19.47
C THR A 64 -7.94 -24.15 -18.31
N GLN A 65 -6.74 -24.70 -18.57
CA GLN A 65 -5.73 -25.02 -17.58
C GLN A 65 -4.38 -24.41 -17.98
N PRO A 66 -3.57 -23.94 -17.01
CA PRO A 66 -2.24 -23.44 -17.27
C PRO A 66 -1.27 -24.56 -17.65
N GLU A 67 -0.42 -24.29 -18.63
CA GLU A 67 0.68 -25.13 -19.08
C GLU A 67 2.02 -24.39 -18.95
N PRO A 68 3.16 -25.08 -18.73
CA PRO A 68 4.47 -24.45 -18.68
C PRO A 68 4.83 -23.75 -19.99
N GLY A 69 4.97 -22.42 -19.93
CA GLY A 69 5.34 -21.55 -21.03
C GLY A 69 6.83 -21.25 -21.08
N PRO A 70 7.24 -20.03 -21.46
CA PRO A 70 8.65 -19.65 -21.58
C PRO A 70 9.38 -19.66 -20.23
N GLN A 71 10.69 -19.85 -20.28
CA GLN A 71 11.57 -19.67 -19.12
C GLN A 71 11.51 -18.21 -18.66
N LEU A 72 11.36 -17.96 -17.37
CA LEU A 72 11.23 -16.61 -16.80
C LEU A 72 12.46 -15.75 -17.08
N LYS A 73 13.66 -16.34 -17.06
CA LYS A 73 14.90 -15.67 -17.45
C LYS A 73 14.84 -15.13 -18.87
N GLU A 74 14.42 -15.96 -19.82
CA GLU A 74 14.31 -15.58 -21.24
C GLU A 74 13.19 -14.59 -21.47
N LEU A 75 12.07 -14.75 -20.76
CA LEU A 75 10.95 -13.81 -20.78
C LEU A 75 11.39 -12.42 -20.30
N THR A 76 12.10 -12.35 -19.17
CA THR A 76 12.62 -11.12 -18.57
C THR A 76 13.53 -10.38 -19.56
N GLU A 77 14.52 -11.08 -20.12
CA GLU A 77 15.45 -10.52 -21.11
C GLU A 77 14.71 -10.03 -22.36
N SER A 78 13.78 -10.84 -22.88
CA SER A 78 13.03 -10.52 -24.09
C SER A 78 12.11 -9.31 -23.91
N LEU A 79 11.45 -9.17 -22.76
CA LEU A 79 10.61 -8.02 -22.47
C LEU A 79 11.45 -6.76 -22.29
N ALA A 80 12.57 -6.85 -21.56
CA ALA A 80 13.48 -5.72 -21.36
C ALA A 80 13.98 -5.18 -22.70
N GLN A 81 14.44 -6.06 -23.59
CA GLN A 81 14.90 -5.67 -24.92
C GLN A 81 13.78 -5.09 -25.79
N LEU A 82 12.60 -5.72 -25.80
CA LEU A 82 11.48 -5.27 -26.64
C LEU A 82 10.98 -3.88 -26.24
N PHE A 83 10.88 -3.62 -24.94
CA PHE A 83 10.36 -2.36 -24.42
C PHE A 83 11.44 -1.33 -24.07
N THR A 84 12.73 -1.66 -24.30
CA THR A 84 13.88 -0.81 -23.90
C THR A 84 13.76 -0.39 -22.42
N ALA A 85 13.51 -1.39 -21.58
CA ALA A 85 13.09 -1.24 -20.19
C ALA A 85 14.01 -2.00 -19.23
N GLU A 86 13.96 -1.65 -17.95
CA GLU A 86 14.39 -2.53 -16.88
C GLU A 86 13.23 -3.45 -16.52
N VAL A 87 13.45 -4.76 -16.56
CA VAL A 87 12.43 -5.77 -16.22
C VAL A 87 12.97 -6.68 -15.15
N ARG A 88 12.12 -6.97 -14.16
CA ARG A 88 12.36 -7.95 -13.11
C ARG A 88 11.16 -8.88 -13.03
N ILE A 89 11.41 -10.18 -12.98
CA ILE A 89 10.35 -11.18 -12.74
C ILE A 89 10.92 -12.23 -11.79
N SER A 90 10.28 -12.41 -10.64
CA SER A 90 10.84 -13.21 -9.54
C SER A 90 12.25 -12.72 -9.20
N HIS A 91 13.25 -13.59 -9.28
CA HIS A 91 14.65 -13.29 -9.02
C HIS A 91 15.46 -12.95 -10.29
N PHE A 92 14.85 -12.98 -11.48
CA PHE A 92 15.49 -12.61 -12.73
C PHE A 92 15.38 -11.10 -12.97
N SER A 93 16.41 -10.53 -13.60
CA SER A 93 16.52 -9.11 -13.92
C SER A 93 17.22 -8.93 -15.25
N ALA A 94 16.73 -8.03 -16.08
CA ALA A 94 17.37 -7.59 -17.32
C ALA A 94 17.21 -6.09 -17.46
N ASP A 95 18.29 -5.41 -17.84
CA ASP A 95 18.32 -3.96 -18.00
C ASP A 95 18.73 -3.61 -19.43
N HIS A 96 17.75 -3.14 -20.20
CA HIS A 96 17.95 -2.56 -21.53
C HIS A 96 17.54 -1.07 -21.53
N TYR A 97 17.42 -0.48 -20.35
CA TYR A 97 17.21 0.94 -20.18
C TYR A 97 18.55 1.66 -20.46
N GLY A 98 18.59 2.52 -21.49
CA GLY A 98 19.82 3.04 -22.07
C GLY A 98 20.83 3.63 -21.07
N GLN A 99 22.09 3.16 -21.11
CA GLN A 99 23.21 3.69 -20.33
C GLN A 99 23.51 5.14 -20.76
N GLY A 100 23.20 6.13 -19.92
CA GLY A 100 23.60 7.53 -20.11
C GLY A 100 22.47 8.55 -20.12
N SER A 101 21.21 8.14 -19.98
CA SER A 101 20.11 9.08 -19.70
C SER A 101 19.92 9.25 -18.20
N PRO A 102 19.61 10.47 -17.70
CA PRO A 102 19.34 10.67 -16.28
C PRO A 102 18.25 9.70 -15.81
N ALA A 103 18.31 9.31 -14.54
CA ALA A 103 17.29 8.49 -13.88
C ALA A 103 15.88 9.03 -14.18
N ILE A 104 14.87 8.16 -14.08
CA ILE A 104 13.42 8.43 -14.03
C ILE A 104 13.15 9.93 -14.08
N GLY A 105 12.63 10.42 -15.22
CA GLY A 105 12.52 11.86 -15.48
C GLY A 105 12.01 12.56 -14.24
N THR A 106 12.67 13.66 -13.84
CA THR A 106 12.18 14.55 -12.78
C THR A 106 10.67 14.65 -12.93
N PRO A 107 9.90 14.35 -11.87
CA PRO A 107 8.46 14.47 -11.93
C PRO A 107 8.17 15.81 -12.59
N THR A 108 7.44 15.79 -13.71
CA THR A 108 6.96 17.04 -14.33
C THR A 108 6.27 17.76 -13.20
N ALA A 109 6.89 18.85 -12.72
CA ALA A 109 6.53 19.52 -11.48
C ALA A 109 5.02 19.50 -11.35
N ALA A 110 4.51 18.65 -10.43
CA ALA A 110 3.10 18.57 -10.18
C ALA A 110 2.70 19.99 -9.76
N ALA A 111 1.98 20.66 -10.65
CA ALA A 111 1.76 22.10 -10.61
C ALA A 111 1.32 22.54 -9.20
N ASP A 112 2.17 23.23 -8.44
CA ASP A 112 1.89 23.94 -7.18
C ASP A 112 0.76 23.36 -6.29
N LYS A 113 0.59 22.03 -6.26
CA LYS A 113 -0.50 21.41 -5.51
C LYS A 113 -0.01 21.29 -4.08
N VAL A 114 -0.69 22.03 -3.19
CA VAL A 114 -0.53 21.85 -1.76
C VAL A 114 -0.92 20.39 -1.45
N PRO A 115 -0.02 19.57 -0.89
CA PRO A 115 -0.33 18.19 -0.54
C PRO A 115 -1.59 18.13 0.33
N GLU A 116 -2.54 17.26 -0.02
CA GLU A 116 -3.78 17.13 0.73
C GLU A 116 -3.57 16.25 1.98
N PRO A 117 -4.27 16.52 3.08
CA PRO A 117 -4.21 15.65 4.25
C PRO A 117 -4.74 14.26 3.90
N GLN A 118 -4.10 13.24 4.45
CA GLN A 118 -4.50 11.84 4.29
C GLN A 118 -5.63 11.53 5.25
N ARG A 119 -6.64 10.79 4.79
CA ARG A 119 -7.71 10.27 5.65
C ARG A 119 -7.55 8.78 5.78
N ILE A 120 -7.49 8.32 7.02
CA ILE A 120 -7.15 6.95 7.35
C ILE A 120 -8.22 6.36 8.25
N VAL A 121 -8.57 5.11 7.97
CA VAL A 121 -9.43 4.27 8.81
C VAL A 121 -8.67 2.99 9.10
N GLU A 122 -8.38 2.73 10.37
CA GLU A 122 -7.65 1.57 10.85
C GLU A 122 -8.61 0.63 11.57
N ILE A 123 -8.74 -0.62 11.11
CA ILE A 123 -9.60 -1.65 11.67
C ILE A 123 -8.73 -2.68 12.38
N GLY A 124 -8.87 -2.76 13.71
CA GLY A 124 -8.02 -3.59 14.56
C GLY A 124 -8.65 -3.86 15.93
N SER A 125 -7.96 -4.64 16.76
CA SER A 125 -8.36 -4.95 18.14
C SER A 125 -7.90 -3.91 19.17
N THR A 126 -7.54 -2.69 18.74
CA THR A 126 -7.10 -1.62 19.63
C THR A 126 -8.14 -1.39 20.73
N PRO A 127 -7.78 -1.40 22.02
CA PRO A 127 -8.73 -1.13 23.11
C PRO A 127 -9.24 0.32 23.11
N ALA A 128 -10.50 0.55 23.53
CA ALA A 128 -11.08 1.90 23.65
C ALA A 128 -10.24 2.84 24.49
N THR A 129 -9.74 2.29 25.60
CA THR A 129 -8.94 2.98 26.60
C THR A 129 -7.63 3.51 26.05
N SER A 130 -7.13 2.94 24.95
CA SER A 130 -5.88 3.35 24.29
C SER A 130 -6.05 4.53 23.34
N VAL A 131 -7.22 4.70 22.71
CA VAL A 131 -7.44 5.71 21.65
C VAL A 131 -7.19 7.15 22.13
N PRO A 132 -7.67 7.60 23.31
CA PRO A 132 -7.38 8.95 23.80
C PRO A 132 -5.89 9.21 23.99
N LEU A 133 -5.14 8.20 24.45
CA LEU A 133 -3.70 8.33 24.66
C LEU A 133 -2.97 8.38 23.32
N LEU A 134 -3.36 7.53 22.36
CA LEU A 134 -2.83 7.54 21.00
C LEU A 134 -3.01 8.94 20.37
N ALA A 135 -4.20 9.53 20.44
CA ALA A 135 -4.46 10.85 19.86
C ALA A 135 -3.49 11.93 20.38
N VAL A 136 -3.19 11.89 21.67
CA VAL A 136 -2.25 12.81 22.31
C VAL A 136 -0.79 12.51 21.93
N LEU A 137 -0.38 11.23 21.93
CA LEU A 137 0.98 10.83 21.59
C LEU A 137 1.31 11.17 20.13
N GLU A 138 0.37 10.90 19.24
CA GLU A 138 0.52 11.17 17.83
C GLU A 138 0.28 12.64 17.49
N ASN A 139 -0.26 13.42 18.43
CA ASN A 139 -0.65 14.81 18.23
C ASN A 139 -1.59 14.96 17.00
N VAL A 140 -2.54 14.03 16.86
CA VAL A 140 -3.55 13.96 15.79
C VAL A 140 -4.90 13.69 16.44
N ASP A 141 -5.91 14.47 16.09
CA ASP A 141 -7.28 14.19 16.54
C ASP A 141 -7.73 12.87 15.93
N MET A 142 -8.20 11.96 16.79
CA MET A 142 -8.67 10.63 16.40
C MET A 142 -10.14 10.50 16.76
N ALA A 143 -10.90 9.71 16.00
CA ALA A 143 -12.18 9.23 16.45
C ALA A 143 -12.23 7.71 16.34
N ASP A 144 -13.06 7.04 17.13
CA ASP A 144 -13.21 5.60 17.01
C ASP A 144 -14.67 5.14 17.07
N ILE A 145 -14.94 4.03 16.38
CA ILE A 145 -16.25 3.39 16.27
C ILE A 145 -16.07 1.92 16.62
N GLU A 146 -16.78 1.44 17.64
CA GLU A 146 -16.86 0.01 17.93
C GLU A 146 -17.62 -0.72 16.82
N LEU A 147 -17.12 -1.88 16.38
CA LEU A 147 -17.72 -2.64 15.29
C LEU A 147 -18.49 -3.84 15.88
N PRO A 148 -19.81 -3.71 16.12
CA PRO A 148 -20.58 -4.74 16.81
C PRO A 148 -20.62 -6.04 16.00
N GLY A 149 -20.39 -7.17 16.68
CA GLY A 149 -20.36 -8.49 16.04
C GLY A 149 -19.05 -8.82 15.31
N GLN A 150 -18.04 -7.95 15.41
CA GLN A 150 -16.72 -8.14 14.77
C GLN A 150 -15.59 -8.42 15.78
N GLY A 151 -15.87 -9.11 16.88
CA GLY A 151 -14.84 -9.65 17.79
C GLY A 151 -13.94 -8.59 18.45
N ASN A 152 -14.54 -7.67 19.22
CA ASN A 152 -13.88 -6.55 19.91
C ASN A 152 -13.08 -5.60 19.00
N MET A 153 -13.31 -5.66 17.68
CA MET A 153 -12.69 -4.72 16.75
C MET A 153 -13.32 -3.33 16.80
N ARG A 154 -12.51 -2.34 16.47
CA ARG A 154 -12.96 -0.97 16.23
C ARG A 154 -12.32 -0.40 14.98
N ALA A 155 -12.98 0.59 14.41
CA ALA A 155 -12.41 1.46 13.39
C ALA A 155 -11.87 2.74 14.05
N ILE A 156 -10.59 3.05 13.88
CA ILE A 156 -9.98 4.32 14.28
C ILE A 156 -9.84 5.21 13.05
N LEU A 157 -10.44 6.39 13.11
CA LEU A 157 -10.46 7.39 12.05
C LEU A 157 -9.49 8.51 12.41
N ALA A 158 -8.66 8.90 11.46
CA ALA A 158 -7.74 10.02 11.64
C ALA A 158 -7.52 10.78 10.34
N GLN A 159 -7.39 12.10 10.45
CA GLN A 159 -6.90 12.94 9.35
C GLN A 159 -5.47 13.37 9.65
N ILE A 160 -4.55 12.97 8.78
CA ILE A 160 -3.13 13.09 9.00
C ILE A 160 -2.55 14.15 8.06
N PRO A 161 -1.67 15.04 8.56
CA PRO A 161 -0.96 15.97 7.70
C PRO A 161 -0.11 15.24 6.65
N PRO A 162 -0.01 15.78 5.43
CA PRO A 162 0.71 15.13 4.32
C PRO A 162 2.19 14.89 4.61
N GLU A 163 2.79 15.70 5.48
CA GLU A 163 4.19 15.56 5.91
C GLU A 163 4.47 14.36 6.84
N ARG A 164 3.45 13.64 7.30
CA ARG A 164 3.63 12.50 8.21
C ARG A 164 3.75 11.19 7.41
N PRO A 165 4.82 10.40 7.59
CA PRO A 165 4.97 9.15 6.87
C PRO A 165 4.19 8.03 7.55
N GLY A 166 2.95 7.86 7.09
CA GLY A 166 2.13 6.70 7.38
C GLY A 166 1.60 6.61 8.82
N TRP A 167 0.72 5.63 9.00
CA TRP A 167 -0.05 5.41 10.23
C TRP A 167 -0.36 3.93 10.37
N ASN A 168 0.13 3.29 11.44
CA ASN A 168 -0.22 1.93 11.84
C ASN A 168 0.11 1.80 13.33
N PHE A 169 -0.88 1.95 14.21
CA PHE A 169 -0.68 1.88 15.68
C PHE A 169 -1.45 0.75 16.35
N GLY A 170 -2.45 0.20 15.67
CA GLY A 170 -3.26 -0.87 16.21
C GLY A 170 -2.53 -2.19 16.33
N GLU A 171 -3.12 -3.06 17.14
CA GLU A 171 -2.68 -4.44 17.28
C GLU A 171 -2.91 -5.22 15.98
N LEU A 172 -1.96 -6.08 15.63
CA LEU A 172 -2.05 -6.95 14.45
C LEU A 172 -3.00 -8.14 14.73
N PRO A 173 -3.75 -8.63 13.74
CA PRO A 173 -3.80 -8.16 12.35
C PRO A 173 -4.56 -6.84 12.21
N LEU A 174 -4.08 -6.01 11.29
CA LEU A 174 -4.54 -4.64 11.11
C LEU A 174 -4.91 -4.38 9.65
N VAL A 175 -6.11 -3.85 9.41
CA VAL A 175 -6.53 -3.40 8.08
C VAL A 175 -6.61 -1.88 8.05
N THR A 176 -5.81 -1.26 7.19
CA THR A 176 -5.73 0.20 7.05
C THR A 176 -6.30 0.62 5.70
N LEU A 177 -7.38 1.40 5.71
CA LEU A 177 -7.90 2.10 4.54
C LEU A 177 -7.29 3.50 4.50
N THR A 178 -6.81 3.92 3.33
CA THR A 178 -6.22 5.25 3.15
C THR A 178 -6.79 5.92 1.92
N PHE A 179 -7.21 7.17 2.08
CA PHE A 179 -7.55 8.05 0.99
C PHE A 179 -6.61 9.27 0.99
N SER A 180 -5.86 9.45 -0.09
CA SER A 180 -4.93 10.58 -0.30
C SER A 180 -4.83 10.90 -1.78
N ASP A 181 -4.75 12.17 -2.15
CA ASP A 181 -4.51 12.60 -3.54
C ASP A 181 -5.44 11.96 -4.59
N SER A 182 -6.73 11.83 -4.24
CA SER A 182 -7.73 11.13 -5.05
C SER A 182 -7.46 9.64 -5.29
N GLN A 183 -6.60 9.03 -4.48
CA GLN A 183 -6.31 7.61 -4.48
C GLN A 183 -6.90 6.93 -3.26
N PHE A 184 -7.44 5.73 -3.47
CA PHE A 184 -7.93 4.87 -2.41
C PHE A 184 -7.15 3.55 -2.40
N GLN A 185 -6.62 3.19 -1.24
CA GLN A 185 -5.90 1.95 -1.03
C GLN A 185 -6.22 1.32 0.32
N THR A 186 -5.96 0.02 0.39
CA THR A 186 -6.04 -0.76 1.62
C THR A 186 -4.75 -1.53 1.83
N LEU A 187 -4.39 -1.71 3.10
CA LEU A 187 -3.26 -2.50 3.56
C LEU A 187 -3.74 -3.48 4.62
N LEU A 188 -3.28 -4.72 4.57
CA LEU A 188 -3.39 -5.70 5.65
C LEU A 188 -1.96 -6.02 6.13
N VAL A 189 -1.74 -5.84 7.42
CA VAL A 189 -0.52 -6.23 8.12
C VAL A 189 -0.88 -7.31 9.14
N THR A 190 -0.29 -8.50 9.00
CA THR A 190 -0.56 -9.63 9.91
C THR A 190 0.57 -9.89 10.90
N ASP A 191 1.80 -9.50 10.55
CA ASP A 191 3.00 -9.68 11.37
C ASP A 191 4.07 -8.62 11.01
N ASP A 192 5.25 -8.75 11.60
CA ASP A 192 6.40 -7.86 11.39
C ASP A 192 7.18 -8.13 10.10
N HIS A 193 6.80 -9.12 9.30
CA HIS A 193 7.44 -9.45 8.04
C HIS A 193 6.81 -8.65 6.90
N LEU A 194 7.58 -7.71 6.34
CA LEU A 194 7.15 -6.87 5.22
C LEU A 194 6.65 -7.66 4.00
N GLU A 195 7.17 -8.88 3.79
CA GLU A 195 6.77 -9.76 2.69
C GLU A 195 5.37 -10.38 2.86
N HIS A 196 4.81 -10.33 4.07
CA HIS A 196 3.46 -10.84 4.38
C HIS A 196 2.39 -9.75 4.33
N THR A 197 2.79 -8.51 4.04
CA THR A 197 1.85 -7.40 3.89
C THR A 197 1.06 -7.55 2.59
N VAL A 198 -0.26 -7.46 2.68
CA VAL A 198 -1.16 -7.55 1.53
C VAL A 198 -1.73 -6.16 1.26
N SER A 199 -1.73 -5.72 0.00
CA SER A 199 -2.26 -4.40 -0.36
C SER A 199 -3.14 -4.47 -1.60
N HIS A 200 -4.05 -3.50 -1.71
CA HIS A 200 -4.83 -3.28 -2.92
C HIS A 200 -5.08 -1.78 -3.10
N ASN A 201 -4.90 -1.28 -4.33
CA ASN A 201 -5.13 0.12 -4.68
C ASN A 201 -6.16 0.19 -5.81
N TRP A 202 -7.30 0.85 -5.53
CA TRP A 202 -8.42 1.02 -6.46
C TRP A 202 -8.15 2.05 -7.56
N SER A 203 -7.10 2.84 -7.40
CA SER A 203 -6.71 3.91 -8.31
C SER A 203 -5.72 3.41 -9.37
N MET A 204 -5.20 2.20 -9.22
CA MET A 204 -4.47 1.52 -10.28
C MET A 204 -5.43 0.95 -11.30
N ASN A 205 -5.07 1.09 -12.57
CA ASN A 205 -5.62 0.26 -13.63
C ASN A 205 -5.10 -1.16 -13.47
N ARG A 206 -5.95 -2.14 -13.76
CA ARG A 206 -5.61 -3.56 -13.69
C ARG A 206 -6.14 -4.26 -14.94
N GLU A 207 -5.31 -5.09 -15.56
CA GLU A 207 -5.71 -5.92 -16.69
C GLU A 207 -5.33 -7.37 -16.40
N PHE A 208 -6.35 -8.24 -16.33
CA PHE A 208 -6.17 -9.68 -16.25
C PHE A 208 -5.99 -10.27 -17.66
N ILE A 209 -4.91 -11.01 -17.87
CA ILE A 209 -4.56 -11.64 -19.14
C ILE A 209 -4.73 -13.15 -19.01
N ALA A 210 -5.78 -13.68 -19.64
CA ALA A 210 -6.18 -15.10 -19.64
C ALA A 210 -5.31 -15.99 -20.56
N GLY A 211 -4.10 -15.56 -20.91
CA GLY A 211 -3.34 -16.12 -22.02
C GLY A 211 -4.07 -15.97 -23.35
N LYS A 212 -4.18 -17.07 -24.11
CA LYS A 212 -4.94 -17.12 -25.38
C LYS A 212 -6.36 -17.67 -25.20
N ALA A 213 -6.79 -17.93 -23.97
CA ALA A 213 -8.15 -18.37 -23.66
C ALA A 213 -9.09 -17.18 -23.47
N ASP A 214 -10.38 -17.48 -23.43
CA ASP A 214 -11.39 -16.53 -22.96
C ASP A 214 -11.43 -16.58 -21.43
N ARG A 215 -11.31 -15.43 -20.77
CA ARG A 215 -11.36 -15.30 -19.30
C ARG A 215 -12.59 -16.00 -18.71
N HIS A 216 -13.73 -15.90 -19.36
CA HIS A 216 -15.00 -16.46 -18.86
C HIS A 216 -15.01 -18.00 -18.85
N THR A 217 -14.06 -18.63 -19.52
CA THR A 217 -13.91 -20.09 -19.54
C THR A 217 -12.99 -20.62 -18.43
N LEU A 218 -12.27 -19.73 -17.74
CA LEU A 218 -11.34 -20.09 -16.68
C LEU A 218 -12.05 -20.22 -15.34
N SER A 219 -11.74 -21.27 -14.59
CA SER A 219 -12.23 -21.41 -13.22
C SER A 219 -11.66 -20.31 -12.32
N ASP A 220 -12.35 -20.04 -11.21
CA ASP A 220 -11.86 -19.11 -10.18
C ASP A 220 -10.48 -19.52 -9.65
N GLU A 221 -10.22 -20.83 -9.54
CA GLU A 221 -8.91 -21.35 -9.12
C GLU A 221 -7.79 -20.89 -10.06
N VAL A 222 -7.99 -20.97 -11.37
CA VAL A 222 -6.99 -20.53 -12.36
C VAL A 222 -6.86 -19.01 -12.37
N GLN A 223 -7.97 -18.28 -12.26
CA GLN A 223 -7.94 -16.82 -12.18
C GLN A 223 -7.21 -16.33 -10.92
N ASN A 224 -7.39 -17.02 -9.78
CA ASN A 224 -6.73 -16.68 -8.51
C ASN A 224 -5.23 -16.99 -8.49
N LEU A 225 -4.65 -17.62 -9.52
CA LEU A 225 -3.20 -17.80 -9.60
C LEU A 225 -2.45 -16.48 -9.77
N VAL A 226 -3.11 -15.47 -10.38
CA VAL A 226 -2.50 -14.16 -10.66
C VAL A 226 -3.41 -12.98 -10.31
N GLY A 227 -4.73 -13.19 -10.23
CA GLY A 227 -5.67 -12.11 -9.98
C GLY A 227 -5.67 -11.62 -8.53
N SER A 228 -6.01 -10.35 -8.36
CA SER A 228 -6.12 -9.65 -7.06
C SER A 228 -7.15 -10.21 -6.07
N ASN A 229 -7.90 -11.24 -6.47
CA ASN A 229 -8.95 -11.85 -5.66
C ASN A 229 -8.40 -12.43 -4.36
N SER A 230 -7.20 -13.01 -4.41
CA SER A 230 -6.54 -13.59 -3.24
C SER A 230 -6.23 -12.53 -2.19
N GLU A 231 -5.75 -11.37 -2.62
CA GLU A 231 -5.36 -10.24 -1.78
C GLU A 231 -6.61 -9.63 -1.13
N LEU A 232 -7.63 -9.33 -1.93
CA LEU A 232 -8.90 -8.79 -1.45
C LEU A 232 -9.60 -9.76 -0.47
N LYS A 233 -9.55 -11.07 -0.74
CA LYS A 233 -10.08 -12.09 0.19
C LYS A 233 -9.33 -12.09 1.51
N GLN A 234 -8.00 -12.07 1.48
CA GLN A 234 -7.18 -12.04 2.69
C GLN A 234 -7.47 -10.80 3.54
N ILE A 235 -7.53 -9.62 2.92
CA ILE A 235 -7.89 -8.36 3.59
C ILE A 235 -9.26 -8.46 4.27
N ALA A 236 -10.30 -8.87 3.54
CA ALA A 236 -11.64 -8.98 4.11
C ALA A 236 -11.75 -10.07 5.18
N GLN A 237 -11.02 -11.18 5.05
CA GLN A 237 -11.01 -12.26 6.04
C GLN A 237 -10.34 -11.86 7.37
N ALA A 238 -9.47 -10.86 7.35
CA ALA A 238 -8.86 -10.31 8.56
C ALA A 238 -9.84 -9.47 9.40
N VAL A 239 -11.00 -9.10 8.86
CA VAL A 239 -12.05 -8.37 9.56
C VAL A 239 -13.24 -9.32 9.83
N PRO A 240 -13.36 -9.88 11.05
CA PRO A 240 -14.54 -10.62 11.49
C PRO A 240 -15.85 -9.93 11.09
N GLY A 241 -16.80 -10.67 10.53
CA GLY A 241 -18.10 -10.13 10.12
C GLY A 241 -18.11 -9.36 8.79
N ALA A 242 -16.96 -9.15 8.14
CA ALA A 242 -16.92 -8.59 6.79
C ALA A 242 -17.57 -9.51 5.75
N ASN A 243 -18.24 -8.91 4.77
CA ASN A 243 -18.73 -9.60 3.59
C ASN A 243 -17.62 -9.70 2.54
N VAL A 244 -16.85 -10.79 2.63
CA VAL A 244 -15.72 -11.09 1.73
C VAL A 244 -16.12 -11.01 0.25
N GLY A 245 -17.30 -11.54 -0.11
CA GLY A 245 -17.79 -11.52 -1.49
C GLY A 245 -18.04 -10.11 -1.99
N ALA A 246 -18.71 -9.28 -1.20
CA ALA A 246 -18.97 -7.89 -1.54
C ALA A 246 -17.68 -7.06 -1.63
N PHE A 247 -16.70 -7.32 -0.75
CA PHE A 247 -15.42 -6.60 -0.76
C PHE A 247 -14.60 -6.91 -2.02
N VAL A 248 -14.55 -8.19 -2.42
CA VAL A 248 -13.91 -8.60 -3.67
C VAL A 248 -14.62 -7.95 -4.87
N GLN A 249 -15.96 -7.95 -4.90
CA GLN A 249 -16.71 -7.28 -5.97
C GLN A 249 -16.42 -5.77 -6.03
N ALA A 250 -16.30 -5.10 -4.89
CA ALA A 250 -15.93 -3.69 -4.82
C ALA A 250 -14.51 -3.42 -5.38
N GLY A 251 -13.58 -4.38 -5.24
CA GLY A 251 -12.24 -4.32 -5.83
C GLY A 251 -12.18 -4.54 -7.34
N LEU A 252 -13.05 -5.40 -7.88
CA LEU A 252 -12.98 -5.81 -9.28
C LEU A 252 -13.91 -5.04 -10.22
N THR A 253 -14.91 -4.34 -9.70
CA THR A 253 -15.90 -3.65 -10.53
C THR A 253 -15.36 -2.30 -10.99
N HIS A 254 -15.44 -2.02 -12.29
CA HIS A 254 -15.11 -0.71 -12.86
C HIS A 254 -16.29 0.27 -12.71
N THR A 255 -16.47 0.83 -11.52
CA THR A 255 -17.36 1.97 -11.23
C THR A 255 -16.55 3.20 -10.82
N ASP A 256 -17.19 4.35 -10.65
CA ASP A 256 -16.53 5.56 -10.15
C ASP A 256 -15.90 5.32 -8.75
N LEU A 257 -14.84 6.07 -8.43
CA LEU A 257 -14.09 5.87 -7.18
C LEU A 257 -14.95 6.04 -5.91
N PRO A 258 -15.81 7.07 -5.77
CA PRO A 258 -16.71 7.20 -4.61
C PRO A 258 -17.60 5.98 -4.37
N SER A 259 -18.21 5.43 -5.43
CA SER A 259 -19.01 4.21 -5.35
C SER A 259 -18.20 3.01 -4.85
N ARG A 260 -16.94 2.87 -5.31
CA ARG A 260 -16.04 1.79 -4.89
C ARG A 260 -15.61 1.94 -3.42
N VAL A 261 -15.27 3.16 -2.98
CA VAL A 261 -14.94 3.44 -1.57
C VAL A 261 -16.11 3.06 -0.67
N THR A 262 -17.32 3.49 -1.04
CA THR A 262 -18.55 3.21 -0.26
C THR A 262 -18.82 1.70 -0.18
N ALA A 263 -18.74 1.01 -1.32
CA ALA A 263 -18.96 -0.44 -1.38
C ALA A 263 -17.91 -1.20 -0.57
N ALA A 264 -16.63 -0.81 -0.63
CA ALA A 264 -15.55 -1.41 0.15
C ALA A 264 -15.76 -1.21 1.66
N CYS A 265 -16.08 0.00 2.11
CA CYS A 265 -16.35 0.29 3.52
C CYS A 265 -17.55 -0.51 4.04
N THR A 266 -18.65 -0.52 3.29
CA THR A 266 -19.85 -1.28 3.66
C THR A 266 -19.57 -2.78 3.72
N ALA A 267 -18.76 -3.31 2.79
CA ALA A 267 -18.39 -4.71 2.80
C ALA A 267 -17.52 -5.10 4.01
N LEU A 268 -16.72 -4.17 4.56
CA LEU A 268 -15.98 -4.37 5.80
C LEU A 268 -16.84 -4.19 7.06
N GLY A 269 -18.12 -3.83 6.92
CA GLY A 269 -19.04 -3.58 8.03
C GLY A 269 -18.94 -2.16 8.62
N LEU A 270 -18.26 -1.24 7.92
CA LEU A 270 -18.16 0.15 8.34
C LEU A 270 -19.43 0.92 7.98
N PRO A 271 -19.88 1.88 8.83
CA PRO A 271 -20.95 2.80 8.48
C PRO A 271 -20.64 3.61 7.22
N VAL A 272 -21.68 3.98 6.45
CA VAL A 272 -21.54 4.79 5.22
C VAL A 272 -20.85 6.14 5.50
N SER A 273 -21.05 6.70 6.69
CA SER A 273 -20.38 7.93 7.12
C SER A 273 -18.85 7.82 7.17
N VAL A 274 -18.29 6.62 7.32
CA VAL A 274 -16.85 6.39 7.27
C VAL A 274 -16.33 6.52 5.84
N ALA A 275 -17.12 6.11 4.83
CA ALA A 275 -16.80 6.37 3.43
C ALA A 275 -16.88 7.88 3.11
N ASP A 276 -17.91 8.57 3.62
CA ASP A 276 -18.04 10.03 3.49
C ASP A 276 -16.80 10.74 4.06
N PHE A 277 -16.31 10.27 5.22
CA PHE A 277 -15.09 10.76 5.85
C PHE A 277 -13.88 10.52 4.96
N LEU A 278 -13.61 9.28 4.52
CA LEU A 278 -12.48 8.97 3.63
C LEU A 278 -12.47 9.85 2.37
N LEU A 279 -13.64 10.03 1.75
CA LEU A 279 -13.83 10.88 0.56
C LEU A 279 -13.71 12.38 0.85
N GLY A 280 -13.65 12.80 2.12
CA GLY A 280 -13.54 14.20 2.51
C GLY A 280 -14.83 15.00 2.42
N THR A 281 -15.96 14.32 2.24
CA THR A 281 -17.29 14.94 2.19
C THR A 281 -17.88 15.16 3.58
N ARG A 282 -17.26 14.57 4.61
CA ARG A 282 -17.62 14.71 6.02
C ARG A 282 -16.37 14.90 6.88
N PRO A 283 -16.31 15.90 7.77
CA PRO A 283 -15.19 16.06 8.70
C PRO A 283 -15.27 15.02 9.84
N LEU A 284 -14.13 14.81 10.51
CA LEU A 284 -13.98 13.76 11.54
C LEU A 284 -14.97 13.91 12.72
N ASP A 285 -15.24 15.13 13.16
CA ASP A 285 -16.12 15.46 14.28
C ASP A 285 -17.62 15.37 13.96
N GLU A 286 -17.97 15.14 12.70
CA GLU A 286 -19.36 14.96 12.24
C GLU A 286 -19.66 13.50 11.82
N VAL A 287 -18.74 12.56 12.06
CA VAL A 287 -18.96 11.13 11.83
C VAL A 287 -19.90 10.60 12.93
N PRO A 288 -21.13 10.16 12.59
CA PRO A 288 -22.07 9.61 13.57
C PRO A 288 -21.48 8.35 14.23
N GLU A 289 -21.80 8.15 15.50
CA GLU A 289 -21.36 7.01 16.32
C GLU A 289 -19.85 6.98 16.62
N ALA A 290 -19.07 7.90 16.07
CA ALA A 290 -17.66 8.02 16.37
C ALA A 290 -17.43 8.85 17.64
N GLU A 291 -16.64 8.33 18.58
CA GLU A 291 -16.21 9.08 19.75
C GLU A 291 -14.94 9.88 19.42
N LEU A 292 -14.99 11.21 19.56
CA LEU A 292 -13.87 12.09 19.24
C LEU A 292 -12.88 12.27 20.41
N HIS A 293 -11.61 12.04 20.11
CA HIS A 293 -10.47 12.19 21.01
C HIS A 293 -9.50 13.26 20.49
N PRO A 294 -9.58 14.49 21.00
CA PRO A 294 -8.66 15.54 20.60
C PRO A 294 -7.23 15.27 21.09
N ALA A 295 -6.24 15.62 20.28
CA ALA A 295 -4.81 15.50 20.56
C ALA A 295 -4.31 16.34 21.76
N ARG A 296 -5.15 17.21 22.34
CA ARG A 296 -4.75 18.18 23.35
C ARG A 296 -5.17 17.76 24.75
N GLY A 297 -4.20 17.77 25.67
CA GLY A 297 -4.43 17.69 27.12
C GLY A 297 -4.18 16.30 27.70
N VAL A 298 -2.91 15.92 27.84
CA VAL A 298 -2.43 14.65 28.44
C VAL A 298 -3.18 14.26 29.72
N HIS A 299 -3.41 15.21 30.62
CA HIS A 299 -4.12 14.98 31.89
C HIS A 299 -5.60 14.63 31.71
N LYS A 300 -6.28 15.19 30.69
CA LYS A 300 -7.66 14.84 30.34
C LYS A 300 -7.74 13.51 29.61
N ALA A 301 -6.75 13.19 28.77
CA ALA A 301 -6.66 11.89 28.12
C ALA A 301 -6.45 10.76 29.13
N ILE A 302 -5.53 10.92 30.09
CA ILE A 302 -5.35 9.97 31.20
C ILE A 302 -6.64 9.82 32.01
N GLY A 303 -7.34 10.93 32.30
CA GLY A 303 -8.63 10.90 32.99
C GLY A 303 -9.69 10.07 32.24
N ARG A 304 -9.90 10.33 30.94
CA ARG A 304 -10.84 9.55 30.11
C ARG A 304 -10.44 8.08 29.99
N THR A 305 -9.16 7.78 29.81
CA THR A 305 -8.66 6.40 29.79
C THR A 305 -9.01 5.69 31.11
N VAL A 306 -8.85 6.37 32.25
CA VAL A 306 -9.21 5.83 33.57
C VAL A 306 -10.73 5.69 33.72
N ASP A 307 -11.51 6.67 33.27
CA ASP A 307 -12.99 6.60 33.33
C ASP A 307 -13.52 5.42 32.48
N LEU A 308 -12.99 5.24 31.25
CA LEU A 308 -13.30 4.09 30.39
C LEU A 308 -12.89 2.75 31.03
N LEU A 309 -11.72 2.70 31.70
CA LEU A 309 -11.27 1.51 32.45
C LEU A 309 -12.15 1.19 33.66
N LEU A 310 -12.80 2.19 34.26
CA LEU A 310 -13.71 2.02 35.40
C LEU A 310 -15.13 1.61 34.96
N GLU A 311 -15.55 2.05 33.78
CA GLU A 311 -16.80 1.61 33.14
C GLU A 311 -16.70 0.17 32.61
N ASP A 312 -15.53 -0.24 32.12
CA ASP A 312 -15.25 -1.60 31.64
C ASP A 312 -14.62 -2.47 32.74
N THR A 313 -15.45 -2.93 33.69
CA THR A 313 -15.01 -3.63 34.91
C THR A 313 -14.31 -4.98 34.63
N ASP A 314 -14.43 -5.53 33.41
CA ASP A 314 -13.73 -6.75 32.98
C ASP A 314 -12.30 -6.49 32.47
N SER A 315 -11.95 -5.23 32.16
CA SER A 315 -10.64 -4.84 31.59
C SER A 315 -9.50 -4.78 32.63
N LEU A 316 -9.83 -4.62 33.92
CA LEU A 316 -8.89 -4.51 35.05
C LEU A 316 -8.08 -5.78 35.30
N ALA A 317 -8.51 -6.92 34.76
CA ALA A 317 -7.81 -8.20 34.86
C ALA A 317 -6.98 -8.54 33.60
N SER A 318 -6.96 -7.67 32.57
CA SER A 318 -6.36 -8.05 31.29
C SER A 318 -4.81 -7.95 31.30
N PRO A 319 -4.11 -8.98 30.78
CA PRO A 319 -2.66 -8.95 30.50
C PRO A 319 -2.20 -7.81 29.58
N ALA A 320 -3.14 -7.06 28.98
CA ALA A 320 -2.89 -6.04 27.96
C ALA A 320 -2.13 -4.81 28.48
N TRP A 321 -2.36 -4.38 29.73
CA TRP A 321 -1.62 -3.23 30.31
C TRP A 321 -0.16 -3.57 30.62
N ALA A 322 0.09 -4.80 31.08
CA ALA A 322 1.43 -5.34 31.28
C ALA A 322 2.14 -5.58 29.95
N SER A 323 1.42 -6.07 28.93
CA SER A 323 1.92 -6.19 27.56
C SER A 323 2.20 -4.83 26.90
N TYR A 324 1.43 -3.78 27.18
CA TYR A 324 1.69 -2.44 26.67
C TYR A 324 2.94 -1.80 27.29
N GLN A 325 3.13 -1.93 28.62
CA GLN A 325 4.36 -1.49 29.27
C GLN A 325 5.59 -2.28 28.82
N ALA A 326 5.44 -3.59 28.59
CA ALA A 326 6.50 -4.42 28.01
C ALA A 326 6.76 -4.06 26.54
N PHE A 327 5.73 -3.86 25.73
CA PHE A 327 5.84 -3.55 24.30
C PHE A 327 6.44 -2.17 24.05
N ALA A 328 6.07 -1.15 24.83
CA ALA A 328 6.65 0.19 24.71
C ALA A 328 8.11 0.27 25.24
N ALA A 329 8.49 -0.60 26.18
CA ALA A 329 9.84 -0.67 26.73
C ALA A 329 10.80 -1.57 25.92
N ASP A 330 10.29 -2.67 25.35
CA ASP A 330 11.08 -3.68 24.64
C ASP A 330 11.22 -3.42 23.14
N ASN A 331 10.49 -2.44 22.57
CA ASN A 331 10.47 -2.18 21.13
C ASN A 331 11.00 -0.78 20.73
N PRO A 332 12.29 -0.47 20.95
CA PRO A 332 12.94 0.73 20.40
C PRO A 332 13.05 0.74 18.86
N TRP A 333 12.54 -0.30 18.18
CA TRP A 333 12.43 -0.40 16.71
C TRP A 333 11.21 0.32 16.14
N ILE A 334 10.37 0.97 16.95
CA ILE A 334 9.29 1.87 16.49
C ILE A 334 9.85 3.04 15.63
N PHE A 335 11.16 3.33 15.70
CA PHE A 335 11.87 4.21 14.77
C PHE A 335 12.27 3.58 13.42
N ARG A 336 11.96 2.30 13.18
CA ARG A 336 12.31 1.54 11.97
C ARG A 336 11.10 1.18 11.09
N VAL A 337 9.88 1.53 11.50
CA VAL A 337 8.67 1.47 10.65
C VAL A 337 8.57 2.67 9.69
N TRP A 338 9.61 3.53 9.67
CA TRP A 338 9.73 4.76 8.87
C TRP A 338 9.98 4.54 7.36
N ALA A 339 9.35 3.54 6.75
CA ALA A 339 9.37 3.32 5.30
C ALA A 339 8.11 2.63 4.76
N SER A 340 7.00 2.69 5.49
CA SER A 340 5.81 1.89 5.17
C SER A 340 4.61 2.80 4.93
N VAL A 341 4.55 3.40 3.74
CA VAL A 341 3.29 3.76 3.03
C VAL A 341 3.53 4.33 1.61
N GLU A 342 4.77 4.49 1.14
CA GLU A 342 5.03 4.80 -0.28
C GLU A 342 6.15 3.95 -0.92
N ALA A 343 6.32 2.71 -0.46
CA ALA A 343 7.52 1.92 -0.75
C ALA A 343 7.28 0.52 -1.34
N SER A 344 6.13 0.21 -1.94
CA SER A 344 5.96 -1.10 -2.58
C SER A 344 6.83 -1.26 -3.85
N LEU A 345 7.22 -0.15 -4.50
CA LEU A 345 8.20 -0.16 -5.59
C LEU A 345 9.63 0.21 -5.12
N GLY A 346 9.77 1.03 -4.07
CA GLY A 346 11.07 1.52 -3.56
C GLY A 346 11.80 0.58 -2.61
N ALA A 347 11.09 -0.17 -1.76
CA ALA A 347 11.70 -1.05 -0.75
C ALA A 347 12.39 -2.27 -1.38
N THR A 348 11.85 -2.77 -2.50
CA THR A 348 12.42 -3.88 -3.27
C THR A 348 13.77 -3.49 -3.89
N LEU A 349 13.89 -2.27 -4.43
CA LEU A 349 15.16 -1.77 -5.01
C LEU A 349 16.22 -1.47 -3.93
N LEU A 350 15.81 -1.02 -2.74
CA LEU A 350 16.70 -0.74 -1.62
C LEU A 350 17.29 -2.04 -1.01
N THR A 351 16.47 -3.09 -0.85
CA THR A 351 16.91 -4.38 -0.30
C THR A 351 17.87 -5.13 -1.22
N LEU A 352 17.78 -4.93 -2.54
CA LEU A 352 18.67 -5.54 -3.52
C LEU A 352 20.03 -4.85 -3.62
N ALA A 353 20.09 -3.54 -3.39
CA ALA A 353 21.34 -2.78 -3.32
C ALA A 353 22.20 -3.19 -2.10
N VAL A 354 21.54 -3.52 -0.97
CA VAL A 354 22.21 -3.91 0.28
C VAL A 354 22.76 -5.34 0.22
N ARG A 355 22.09 -6.27 -0.48
CA ARG A 355 22.45 -7.71 -0.47
C ARG A 355 23.51 -8.16 -1.49
N ALA A 356 23.97 -7.30 -2.38
CA ALA A 356 24.82 -7.75 -3.48
C ALA A 356 26.33 -7.82 -3.14
N ARG A 357 26.92 -9.00 -3.44
CA ARG A 357 28.33 -9.35 -3.21
C ARG A 357 29.26 -8.69 -4.25
N LYS A 358 30.49 -8.39 -3.83
CA LYS A 358 31.55 -7.75 -4.63
C LYS A 358 32.02 -8.63 -5.81
N PRO A 359 32.54 -8.04 -6.92
CA PRO A 359 32.85 -6.62 -7.12
C PRO A 359 31.68 -5.81 -7.72
N ARG A 360 31.53 -4.56 -7.27
CA ARG A 360 30.35 -3.72 -7.51
C ARG A 360 30.47 -2.91 -8.80
N SER A 361 29.55 -3.14 -9.74
CA SER A 361 29.37 -2.36 -10.97
C SER A 361 28.99 -0.92 -10.66
N THR A 362 29.44 0.03 -11.50
CA THR A 362 29.19 1.47 -11.41
C THR A 362 27.70 1.84 -11.25
N TRP A 363 26.78 0.94 -11.64
CA TRP A 363 25.33 1.08 -11.51
C TRP A 363 24.76 0.83 -10.09
N MET A 364 25.47 0.11 -9.21
CA MET A 364 25.02 -0.08 -7.81
C MET A 364 25.16 1.19 -6.97
N LYS A 365 25.92 2.17 -7.45
CA LYS A 365 26.01 3.52 -6.87
C LYS A 365 24.89 4.44 -7.38
N VAL A 366 24.29 4.12 -8.53
CA VAL A 366 23.23 4.93 -9.16
C VAL A 366 21.84 4.39 -8.84
N GLY A 367 21.64 3.07 -8.75
CA GLY A 367 20.39 2.46 -8.28
C GLY A 367 20.09 2.75 -6.80
N GLY A 368 21.15 2.83 -5.96
CA GLY A 368 21.03 3.34 -4.60
C GLY A 368 20.74 4.83 -4.51
N VAL A 369 21.03 5.60 -5.56
CA VAL A 369 20.71 7.03 -5.67
C VAL A 369 19.34 7.26 -6.31
N ALA A 370 18.82 6.37 -7.17
CA ALA A 370 17.47 6.46 -7.72
C ALA A 370 16.40 5.98 -6.71
N GLY A 371 16.66 4.89 -5.99
CA GLY A 371 15.83 4.47 -4.85
C GLY A 371 15.91 5.44 -3.68
N ALA A 372 17.08 6.07 -3.47
CA ALA A 372 17.18 7.21 -2.56
C ALA A 372 16.54 8.47 -3.15
N LEU A 373 16.56 8.75 -4.46
CA LEU A 373 15.96 9.95 -5.06
C LEU A 373 14.43 9.88 -5.13
N MET A 374 13.81 8.71 -5.19
CA MET A 374 12.34 8.62 -5.01
C MET A 374 11.93 8.79 -3.55
N ILE A 375 12.78 8.33 -2.61
CA ILE A 375 12.62 8.64 -1.18
C ILE A 375 13.03 10.10 -0.88
N VAL A 376 13.91 10.70 -1.67
CA VAL A 376 14.48 12.04 -1.46
C VAL A 376 13.72 13.11 -2.22
N ASP A 377 13.00 12.86 -3.32
CA ASP A 377 12.09 13.88 -3.90
C ASP A 377 10.89 14.10 -2.96
N ALA A 378 10.35 13.02 -2.38
CA ALA A 378 9.28 13.09 -1.39
C ALA A 378 9.73 13.68 -0.03
N ILE A 379 11.01 13.54 0.36
CA ILE A 379 11.56 14.05 1.64
C ILE A 379 12.34 15.39 1.48
N ALA A 380 12.77 15.79 0.27
CA ALA A 380 13.53 17.02 0.05
C ALA A 380 12.67 18.27 -0.19
N GLU A 381 11.48 18.17 -0.80
CA GLU A 381 10.62 19.35 -0.97
C GLU A 381 10.03 19.86 0.35
N LEU A 382 9.94 19.00 1.37
CA LEU A 382 9.42 19.34 2.69
C LEU A 382 10.44 19.92 3.69
N SER A 383 11.76 19.86 3.44
CA SER A 383 12.75 20.33 4.44
C SER A 383 13.63 21.52 3.99
N LEU A 384 13.91 21.69 2.69
CA LEU A 384 14.86 22.73 2.24
C LEU A 384 14.23 24.10 1.96
N ALA A 385 12.98 24.18 1.49
CA ALA A 385 12.33 25.47 1.20
C ALA A 385 11.96 26.25 2.47
N SER A 386 11.50 25.56 3.52
CA SER A 386 11.10 26.16 4.80
C SER A 386 12.29 26.57 5.68
N TYR A 387 13.41 25.85 5.62
CA TYR A 387 14.65 26.23 6.31
C TYR A 387 15.39 27.38 5.59
N ALA A 388 15.41 27.39 4.25
CA ALA A 388 15.98 28.48 3.46
C ALA A 388 15.18 29.80 3.61
N ARG A 389 13.84 29.75 3.68
CA ARG A 389 13.00 30.94 3.98
C ARG A 389 13.23 31.50 5.39
N ARG A 390 13.34 30.65 6.42
CA ARG A 390 13.57 31.10 7.81
C ARG A 390 14.98 31.67 8.03
N LYS A 391 15.99 31.19 7.30
CA LYS A 391 17.37 31.71 7.37
C LYS A 391 17.59 32.95 6.50
N GLY A 392 16.86 33.08 5.39
CA GLY A 392 16.82 34.29 4.54
C GLY A 392 16.17 35.49 5.24
N MET A 393 15.03 35.29 5.90
CA MET A 393 14.36 36.36 6.67
C MET A 393 15.21 36.86 7.86
N ARG A 394 16.01 35.99 8.49
CA ARG A 394 16.95 36.39 9.56
C ARG A 394 18.19 37.14 9.07
N ARG A 395 18.57 37.02 7.78
CA ARG A 395 19.70 37.75 7.18
C ARG A 395 19.30 39.11 6.61
N GLN A 396 18.05 39.29 6.18
CA GLN A 396 17.51 40.59 5.76
C GLN A 396 17.03 41.46 6.94
N ALA A 397 16.55 40.85 8.04
CA ALA A 397 16.19 41.59 9.26
C ALA A 397 17.39 42.02 10.12
N GLY A 398 18.62 41.61 9.77
CA GLY A 398 19.87 41.98 10.46
C GLY A 398 20.75 42.97 9.70
N LYS A 399 20.28 43.52 8.58
CA LYS A 399 20.96 44.58 7.81
C LYS A 399 19.92 45.55 7.27
N LEU A 400 19.52 46.51 8.09
CA LEU A 400 18.99 47.84 7.73
C LEU A 400 18.47 48.51 9.03
N PRO A 401 18.89 49.75 9.35
CA PRO A 401 20.20 50.39 9.12
C PRO A 401 21.24 49.99 10.19
#